data_AF-A0A5S9MCJ3-F1
#
_entry.id   AF-A0A5S9MCJ3-F1
#
_cell.length_a   1.000
_cell.length_b   1.000
_cell.length_c   1.000
_cell.angle_alpha   90.00
_cell.angle_beta   90.00
_cell.angle_gamma   90.00
#
_symmetry.space_group_name_H-M   'P 1'
#
loop_
_entity.id
_entity.type
_entity.pdbx_description
1 polymer ?
#
loop_
_entity_poly.entity_id
_entity_poly.type
_entity_poly.pdbx_seq_one_letter_code
_entity_poly.pdbx_strand_id
1 'polypeptide(L)'
;MTIGAVRYDAHGRERQGVCSILCAERLEPGDKLPVYIQHNQNFKLPENPDAPIIMVGPGTGIAPFRSFMQEREEVGADGKSWLFFGDQHFVTDFLYQTEWQKWLKDGVLTKMDVAFSRDSEEKSICPTSNEETK
;
A
#
# COMPACT_ATOMS: atom_id res chain seq x y z
N MET A 1 -5.35 1.42 8.60
CA MET A 1 -3.99 1.89 8.99
C MET A 1 -3.01 0.77 8.69
N THR A 2 -1.83 1.09 8.18
CA THR A 2 -0.74 0.12 7.96
C THR A 2 0.45 0.56 8.80
N ILE A 3 0.92 -0.27 9.75
CA ILE A 3 1.99 0.08 10.68
C ILE A 3 3.20 -0.82 10.42
N GLY A 4 4.34 -0.21 10.09
CA GLY A 4 5.64 -0.88 10.16
C GLY A 4 6.17 -0.87 11.59
N ALA A 5 6.38 -2.05 12.17
CA ALA A 5 6.95 -2.17 13.51
C ALA A 5 8.45 -1.83 13.50
N VAL A 6 8.85 -0.82 14.29
CA VAL A 6 10.22 -0.27 14.27
C VAL A 6 11.07 -0.96 15.34
N ARG A 7 12.14 -1.62 14.92
CA ARG A 7 13.15 -2.28 15.78
C ARG A 7 14.54 -1.98 15.22
N TYR A 8 15.50 -1.64 16.09
CA TYR A 8 16.87 -1.33 15.68
C TYR A 8 17.85 -1.49 16.85
N ASP A 9 19.15 -1.68 16.59
CA ASP A 9 20.19 -1.58 17.61
C ASP A 9 20.78 -0.16 17.63
N ALA A 10 20.98 0.39 18.83
CA ALA A 10 21.75 1.62 19.00
C ALA A 10 22.56 1.61 20.30
N HIS A 11 23.87 1.84 20.16
CA HIS A 11 24.84 1.82 21.27
C HIS A 11 24.85 0.48 22.03
N GLY A 12 24.78 -0.64 21.31
CA GLY A 12 24.81 -2.00 21.89
C GLY A 12 23.56 -2.32 22.70
N ARG A 13 22.44 -1.69 22.35
CA ARG A 13 21.14 -1.91 23.00
C ARG A 13 20.07 -1.96 21.93
N GLU A 14 19.22 -2.98 22.02
CA GLU A 14 18.01 -3.05 21.23
C GLU A 14 17.04 -1.94 21.60
N ARG A 15 16.52 -1.28 20.58
CA ARG A 15 15.57 -0.17 20.66
C ARG A 15 14.35 -0.47 19.81
N GLN A 16 13.25 0.10 20.25
CA GLN A 16 11.91 -0.17 19.74
C GLN A 16 11.13 1.14 19.58
N GLY A 17 10.33 1.24 18.52
CA GLY A 17 9.41 2.35 18.34
C GLY A 17 8.26 2.28 19.34
N VAL A 18 8.01 3.37 20.08
CA VAL A 18 7.01 3.39 21.16
C VAL A 18 5.61 3.07 20.64
N CYS A 19 5.12 3.83 19.66
CA CYS A 19 3.77 3.67 19.11
C CYS A 19 3.65 2.37 18.27
N SER A 20 4.65 2.10 17.42
CA SER A 20 4.56 0.96 16.51
C SER A 20 4.63 -0.39 17.22
N ILE A 21 5.42 -0.53 18.29
CA ILE A 21 5.44 -1.75 19.13
C ILE A 21 4.24 -1.82 20.07
N LEU A 22 3.74 -0.67 20.58
CA LEU A 22 2.48 -0.65 21.32
C LEU A 22 1.37 -1.30 20.48
N CYS A 23 1.21 -0.84 19.23
CA CYS A 23 0.20 -1.37 18.32
C CYS A 23 0.47 -2.80 17.83
N ALA A 24 1.74 -3.19 17.65
CA ALA A 24 2.09 -4.49 17.06
C ALA A 24 2.15 -5.64 18.08
N GLU A 25 2.50 -5.38 19.34
CA GLU A 25 2.84 -6.43 20.30
C GLU A 25 2.18 -6.29 21.68
N ARG A 26 1.80 -5.07 22.10
CA ARG A 26 1.38 -4.82 23.49
C ARG A 26 -0.13 -4.64 23.66
N LEU A 27 -0.84 -4.30 22.59
CA LEU A 27 -2.30 -4.20 22.60
C LEU A 27 -2.92 -5.55 22.26
N GLU A 28 -3.93 -5.93 23.03
CA GLU A 28 -4.74 -7.12 22.79
C GLU A 28 -6.12 -6.73 22.24
N PRO A 29 -6.81 -7.63 21.50
CA PRO A 29 -8.18 -7.38 21.07
C PRO A 29 -9.09 -7.05 22.26
N GLY A 30 -9.69 -5.86 22.25
CA GLY A 30 -10.53 -5.34 23.33
C GLY A 30 -9.91 -4.16 24.09
N ASP A 31 -8.60 -3.93 23.93
CA ASP A 31 -7.92 -2.77 24.50
C ASP A 31 -8.39 -1.45 23.85
N LYS A 32 -8.22 -0.36 24.62
CA LYS A 32 -8.57 0.99 24.18
C LYS A 32 -7.30 1.77 23.86
N LEU A 33 -7.29 2.39 22.68
CA LEU A 33 -6.25 3.33 22.27
C LEU A 33 -6.86 4.71 22.03
N PRO A 34 -6.31 5.79 22.60
CA PRO A 34 -6.74 7.14 22.25
C PRO A 34 -6.32 7.45 20.81
N VAL A 35 -7.28 7.76 19.96
CA VAL A 35 -7.06 8.08 18.55
C VAL A 35 -7.78 9.37 18.18
N TYR A 36 -7.25 10.08 17.20
CA TYR A 36 -7.91 11.24 16.58
C TYR A 36 -7.65 11.22 15.07
N ILE A 37 -8.52 11.89 14.31
CA ILE A 37 -8.40 11.99 12.86
C ILE A 37 -7.68 13.28 12.51
N GLN A 38 -6.53 13.16 11.84
CA GLN A 38 -5.86 14.29 11.21
C GLN A 38 -6.33 14.41 9.76
N HIS A 39 -7.18 15.39 9.48
CA HIS A 39 -7.68 15.63 8.13
C HIS A 39 -6.60 16.20 7.22
N ASN A 40 -6.46 15.64 6.02
CA ASN A 40 -5.59 16.17 4.97
C ASN A 40 -6.43 16.53 3.74
N GLN A 41 -6.72 17.82 3.54
CA GLN A 41 -7.54 18.28 2.41
C GLN A 41 -6.83 18.19 1.06
N ASN A 42 -5.50 18.07 1.07
CA ASN A 42 -4.67 18.04 -0.14
C ASN A 42 -4.48 16.62 -0.68
N PHE A 43 -4.88 15.59 0.08
CA PHE A 43 -4.72 14.20 -0.32
C PHE A 43 -6.09 13.51 -0.32
N LYS A 44 -6.80 13.68 -1.44
CA LYS A 44 -8.15 13.15 -1.67
C LYS A 44 -8.27 12.63 -3.11
N LEU A 45 -9.25 11.77 -3.35
CA LEU A 45 -9.63 11.43 -4.72
C LEU A 45 -10.14 12.68 -5.46
N PRO A 46 -10.01 12.72 -6.80
CA PRO A 46 -10.66 13.73 -7.61
C PRO A 46 -12.18 13.72 -7.40
N GLU A 47 -12.81 14.90 -7.49
CA GLU A 47 -14.27 15.01 -7.37
C GLU A 47 -15.02 14.29 -8.49
N ASN A 48 -14.40 14.18 -9.66
CA ASN A 48 -14.91 13.36 -10.74
C ASN A 48 -14.46 11.89 -10.53
N PRO A 49 -15.39 10.95 -10.29
CA PRO A 49 -15.06 9.54 -10.09
C PRO A 49 -14.35 8.90 -11.30
N ASP A 50 -14.59 9.41 -12.52
CA ASP A 50 -14.01 8.86 -13.75
C ASP A 50 -12.64 9.44 -14.09
N ALA A 51 -12.16 10.41 -13.32
CA ALA A 51 -10.84 11.01 -13.54
C ALA A 51 -9.73 9.96 -13.33
N PRO A 52 -8.77 9.78 -14.26
CA PRO A 52 -7.71 8.80 -14.08
C PRO A 52 -6.82 9.17 -12.88
N ILE A 53 -6.42 8.16 -12.08
CA ILE A 53 -5.50 8.35 -10.95
C ILE A 53 -4.23 7.51 -11.15
N ILE A 54 -3.10 8.09 -10.71
CA ILE A 54 -1.81 7.41 -10.60
C ILE A 54 -1.39 7.47 -9.14
N MET A 55 -1.10 6.30 -8.59
CA MET A 55 -0.78 6.08 -7.18
C MET A 55 0.65 5.54 -7.08
N VAL A 56 1.49 6.17 -6.27
CA VAL A 56 2.88 5.76 -6.08
C VAL A 56 3.13 5.61 -4.58
N GLY A 57 3.25 4.37 -4.11
CA GLY A 57 3.29 4.06 -2.68
C GLY A 57 4.12 2.83 -2.36
N PRO A 58 5.45 2.97 -2.20
CA PRO A 58 6.29 1.88 -1.74
C PRO A 58 6.10 1.60 -0.24
N GLY A 59 6.22 0.33 0.14
CA GLY A 59 6.08 -0.18 1.51
C GLY A 59 4.80 0.30 2.20
N THR A 60 4.93 0.80 3.42
CA THR A 60 3.79 1.32 4.20
C THR A 60 3.08 2.52 3.56
N GLY A 61 3.72 3.19 2.59
CA GLY A 61 3.12 4.26 1.78
C GLY A 61 1.94 3.80 0.92
N ILE A 62 1.69 2.50 0.83
CA ILE A 62 0.52 1.93 0.16
C ILE A 62 -0.81 2.18 0.92
N ALA A 63 -0.74 2.47 2.22
CA ALA A 63 -1.92 2.54 3.09
C ALA A 63 -3.08 3.44 2.58
N PRO A 64 -2.85 4.69 2.14
CA PRO A 64 -3.93 5.55 1.69
C PRO A 64 -4.48 5.15 0.31
N PHE A 65 -3.67 4.49 -0.53
CA PHE A 65 -4.12 3.99 -1.83
C PHE A 65 -5.06 2.80 -1.69
N ARG A 66 -4.89 2.00 -0.64
CA ARG A 66 -5.88 0.96 -0.27
C ARG A 66 -7.25 1.56 0.00
N SER A 67 -7.33 2.68 0.74
CA SER A 67 -8.62 3.37 0.96
C SER A 67 -9.19 3.98 -0.32
N PHE A 68 -8.35 4.49 -1.22
CA PHE A 68 -8.82 5.02 -2.51
C PHE A 68 -9.46 3.93 -3.37
N MET A 69 -8.87 2.74 -3.42
CA MET A 69 -9.44 1.61 -4.16
C MET A 69 -10.76 1.12 -3.56
N GLN A 70 -10.85 1.06 -2.23
CA GLN A 70 -12.10 0.73 -1.54
C GLN A 70 -13.20 1.74 -1.85
N GLU A 71 -12.88 3.04 -1.84
CA GLU A 71 -13.84 4.08 -2.19
C GLU A 71 -14.26 3.97 -3.66
N ARG A 72 -13.33 3.71 -4.59
CA ARG A 72 -13.65 3.52 -6.01
C ARG A 72 -14.53 2.31 -6.30
N GLU A 73 -14.26 1.18 -5.64
CA GLU A 73 -15.08 -0.03 -5.72
C GLU A 73 -16.51 0.27 -5.23
N GLU A 74 -16.65 0.98 -4.11
CA GLU A 74 -17.96 1.29 -3.51
C GLU A 74 -18.78 2.28 -4.36
N VAL A 75 -18.16 3.32 -4.92
CA VAL A 75 -18.87 4.28 -5.80
C VAL A 75 -19.07 3.77 -7.22
N GLY A 76 -18.48 2.62 -7.58
CA GLY A 76 -18.54 2.06 -8.93
C GLY A 76 -17.87 2.94 -9.97
N ALA A 77 -16.72 3.54 -9.64
CA ALA A 77 -16.00 4.43 -10.55
C ALA A 77 -15.36 3.66 -11.72
N ASP A 78 -15.59 4.11 -12.96
CA ASP A 78 -15.00 3.52 -14.17
C ASP A 78 -13.66 4.19 -14.57
N GLY A 79 -13.24 5.20 -13.80
CA GLY A 79 -12.00 5.93 -14.02
C GLY A 79 -10.77 5.05 -13.88
N LYS A 80 -9.80 5.23 -14.81
CA LYS A 80 -8.57 4.42 -14.80
C LYS A 80 -7.78 4.61 -13.51
N SER A 81 -7.21 3.51 -13.01
CA SER A 81 -6.40 3.48 -11.79
C SER A 81 -5.08 2.77 -12.06
N TRP A 82 -3.96 3.43 -11.77
CA TRP A 82 -2.63 2.83 -11.91
C TRP A 82 -1.88 2.91 -10.58
N LEU A 83 -1.40 1.77 -10.09
CA LEU A 83 -0.59 1.68 -8.89
C LEU A 83 0.87 1.31 -9.20
N PHE A 84 1.81 2.06 -8.62
CA PHE A 84 3.21 1.69 -8.48
C PHE A 84 3.47 1.30 -7.03
N PHE A 85 3.78 0.03 -6.81
CA PHE A 85 4.15 -0.52 -5.52
C PHE A 85 5.62 -0.97 -5.53
N GLY A 86 6.26 -0.92 -4.38
CA GLY A 86 7.57 -1.53 -4.24
C GLY A 86 7.97 -1.77 -2.79
N ASP A 87 8.72 -2.83 -2.57
CA ASP A 87 9.24 -3.19 -1.25
C ASP A 87 10.58 -3.95 -1.37
N GLN A 88 11.03 -4.63 -0.31
CA GLN A 88 12.27 -5.39 -0.31
C GLN A 88 12.12 -6.74 -1.02
N HIS A 89 11.18 -7.58 -0.57
CA HIS A 89 10.97 -8.93 -1.07
C HIS A 89 9.52 -9.18 -1.50
N PHE A 90 9.32 -9.85 -2.63
CA PHE A 90 8.00 -10.21 -3.15
C PHE A 90 7.26 -11.18 -2.22
N VAL A 91 7.97 -12.15 -1.68
CA VAL A 91 7.36 -13.24 -0.91
C VAL A 91 6.93 -12.79 0.48
N THR A 92 7.68 -11.88 1.12
CA THR A 92 7.42 -11.49 2.52
C THR A 92 6.76 -10.12 2.65
N ASP A 93 7.01 -9.20 1.71
CA ASP A 93 6.69 -7.79 1.90
C ASP A 93 5.62 -7.28 0.93
N PHE A 94 4.98 -8.16 0.15
CA PHE A 94 3.88 -7.76 -0.72
C PHE A 94 2.58 -7.54 0.07
N LEU A 95 2.46 -6.34 0.64
CA LEU A 95 1.32 -5.91 1.44
C LEU A 95 0.01 -5.92 0.64
N TYR A 96 -1.01 -6.61 1.19
CA TYR A 96 -2.36 -6.71 0.64
C TYR A 96 -2.46 -7.33 -0.77
N GLN A 97 -1.52 -8.21 -1.13
CA GLN A 97 -1.43 -8.85 -2.46
C GLN A 97 -2.78 -9.35 -3.01
N THR A 98 -3.56 -10.08 -2.21
CA THR A 98 -4.83 -10.65 -2.63
C THR A 98 -5.90 -9.60 -2.95
N GLU A 99 -5.89 -8.46 -2.24
CA GLU A 99 -6.80 -7.34 -2.51
C GLU A 99 -6.46 -6.68 -3.85
N TRP A 100 -5.18 -6.42 -4.12
CA TRP A 100 -4.73 -5.84 -5.39
C TRP A 100 -5.05 -6.74 -6.59
N GLN A 101 -4.83 -8.05 -6.44
CA GLN A 101 -5.19 -9.04 -7.47
C GLN A 101 -6.70 -9.07 -7.73
N LYS A 102 -7.52 -8.96 -6.68
CA LYS A 102 -8.97 -8.85 -6.82
C LYS A 102 -9.35 -7.59 -7.63
N TRP A 103 -8.84 -6.42 -7.26
CA TRP A 103 -9.17 -5.18 -7.98
C TRP A 103 -8.66 -5.15 -9.43
N LEU A 104 -7.54 -5.81 -9.73
CA LEU A 104 -7.08 -5.99 -11.13
C LEU A 104 -8.06 -6.86 -11.92
N LYS A 105 -8.53 -7.96 -11.31
CA LYS A 105 -9.48 -8.88 -11.94
C LYS A 105 -10.85 -8.23 -12.15
N ASP A 106 -11.31 -7.45 -11.17
CA ASP A 106 -12.61 -6.79 -11.19
C ASP A 106 -12.58 -5.49 -12.02
N GLY A 107 -11.41 -5.07 -12.53
CA GLY A 107 -11.24 -3.90 -13.41
C GLY A 107 -11.17 -2.55 -12.68
N VAL A 108 -11.39 -2.52 -11.36
CA VAL A 108 -11.28 -1.30 -10.54
C VAL A 108 -9.85 -0.76 -10.57
N LEU A 109 -8.85 -1.66 -10.46
CA LEU A 109 -7.45 -1.33 -10.72
C LEU A 109 -7.12 -1.66 -12.16
N THR A 110 -6.78 -0.65 -12.95
CA THR A 110 -6.48 -0.85 -14.38
C THR A 110 -5.10 -1.45 -14.58
N LYS A 111 -4.12 -1.01 -13.79
CA LYS A 111 -2.72 -1.46 -13.92
C LYS A 111 -1.99 -1.40 -12.59
N MET A 112 -1.07 -2.33 -12.40
CA MET A 112 -0.15 -2.34 -11.27
C MET A 112 1.26 -2.67 -11.74
N ASP A 113 2.23 -1.85 -11.37
CA ASP A 113 3.65 -2.12 -11.51
C ASP A 113 4.28 -2.31 -10.14
N VAL A 114 5.10 -3.36 -10.01
CA VAL A 114 5.75 -3.74 -8.76
C VAL A 114 7.27 -3.74 -8.90
N ALA A 115 7.97 -3.27 -7.87
CA ALA A 115 9.43 -3.24 -7.83
C ALA A 115 9.97 -3.76 -6.49
N PHE A 116 10.77 -4.83 -6.51
CA PHE A 116 11.36 -5.43 -5.31
C PHE A 116 12.85 -5.24 -5.28
N SER A 117 13.33 -4.52 -4.26
CA SER A 117 14.71 -4.05 -4.20
C SER A 117 15.74 -5.12 -3.83
N ARG A 118 15.32 -6.25 -3.21
CA ARG A 118 16.23 -7.28 -2.67
C ARG A 118 16.00 -8.69 -3.23
N ASP A 119 15.13 -8.85 -4.22
CA ASP A 119 14.77 -10.17 -4.77
C ASP A 119 15.65 -10.66 -5.93
N SER A 120 16.68 -9.92 -6.39
CA SER A 120 17.75 -10.41 -7.29
C SER A 120 18.87 -9.36 -7.48
N GLU A 121 20.08 -9.80 -7.90
CA GLU A 121 21.25 -8.93 -8.20
C GLU A 121 21.03 -7.97 -9.40
N GLU A 122 20.02 -8.22 -10.23
CA GLU A 122 19.53 -7.26 -11.22
C GLU A 122 18.26 -6.57 -10.70
N LYS A 123 18.32 -5.24 -10.72
CA LYS A 123 17.26 -4.32 -10.31
C LYS A 123 15.98 -4.61 -11.11
N SER A 124 15.11 -5.46 -10.56
CA SER A 124 13.90 -5.92 -11.25
C SER A 124 12.85 -4.80 -11.29
N ILE A 125 12.86 -4.04 -12.39
CA ILE A 125 11.64 -3.45 -12.94
C ILE A 125 10.89 -4.62 -13.56
N CYS A 126 9.78 -5.03 -12.96
CA CYS A 126 8.94 -6.05 -13.57
C CYS A 126 8.43 -5.49 -14.91
N PRO A 127 8.58 -6.20 -16.04
CA PRO A 127 8.11 -5.71 -17.32
C PRO A 127 6.59 -5.56 -17.26
N THR A 128 6.13 -4.39 -17.65
CA THR A 128 4.73 -4.07 -17.90
C THR A 128 4.09 -5.16 -18.75
N SER A 129 2.91 -5.60 -18.34
CA SER A 129 1.89 -6.31 -19.14
C SER A 129 2.15 -6.32 -20.65
N ASN A 130 2.29 -7.51 -21.22
CA ASN A 130 2.30 -7.78 -22.66
C ASN A 130 1.32 -6.87 -23.42
N GLU A 131 1.85 -6.05 -24.32
CA GLU A 131 1.11 -5.60 -25.50
C GLU A 131 0.85 -6.84 -26.38
N GLU A 132 -0.27 -7.52 -26.16
CA GLU A 132 -0.90 -8.30 -27.22
C GLU A 132 -1.65 -7.33 -28.13
N THR A 133 -0.92 -6.74 -29.07
CA THR A 133 -1.48 -6.16 -30.28
C THR A 133 -1.74 -7.32 -31.25
N LYS A 134 -3.00 -7.70 -31.38
CA LYS A 134 -3.54 -8.33 -32.59
C LYS A 134 -4.88 -7.70 -32.93
#